data_AF-J2ZW67-F1
#
_entry.id   AF-J2ZW67-F1
#
_cell.length_a   1.000
_cell.length_b   1.000
_cell.length_c   1.000
_cell.angle_alpha   90.00
_cell.angle_beta   90.00
_cell.angle_gamma   90.00
#
_symmetry.space_group_name_H-M   'P 1'
#
loop_
_entity.id
_entity.type
_entity.pdbx_description
1 polymer ?
#
loop_
_entity_poly.entity_id
_entity_poly.type
_entity_poly.pdbx_seq_one_letter_code
_entity_poly.pdbx_strand_id
1 'polypeptide(L)'
;MSKGAFSLDRLGRMHDRMSGYVERGELPGLVSLVYRKGEVHVNAIGTQSLEGGEPMRRDTIFRIASMTKPIVAVAAMILVEECRGRLG
;
A
#
# COMPACT_ATOMS: atom_id res chain seq x y z
N MET A 1 -19.58 9.84 19.36
CA MET A 1 -18.69 9.91 18.18
C MET A 1 -19.01 8.72 17.29
N SER A 2 -19.78 8.90 16.21
CA SER A 2 -20.04 7.80 15.27
C SER A 2 -18.77 7.55 14.44
N LYS A 3 -17.99 6.55 14.85
CA LYS A 3 -16.82 6.04 14.12
C LYS A 3 -17.32 5.56 12.76
N GLY A 4 -16.86 6.19 11.69
CA GLY A 4 -17.13 5.73 10.34
C GLY A 4 -16.33 4.45 10.08
N ALA A 5 -16.82 3.32 10.59
CA ALA A 5 -16.26 2.00 10.34
C ALA A 5 -16.25 1.72 8.83
N PHE A 6 -15.36 0.82 8.40
CA PHE A 6 -15.39 0.33 7.03
C PHE A 6 -16.71 -0.41 6.74
N SER A 7 -17.19 -0.30 5.49
CA SER A 7 -18.25 -1.18 5.02
C SER A 7 -17.63 -2.53 4.68
N LEU A 8 -17.99 -3.57 5.44
CA LEU A 8 -17.48 -4.92 5.25
C LEU A 8 -17.76 -5.43 3.83
N ASP A 9 -18.96 -5.17 3.29
CA ASP A 9 -19.30 -5.55 1.91
C ASP A 9 -18.39 -4.89 0.87
N ARG A 10 -18.00 -3.63 1.09
CA ARG A 10 -17.07 -2.93 0.18
C ARG A 10 -15.65 -3.47 0.31
N LEU A 11 -15.23 -3.82 1.51
CA LEU A 11 -13.93 -4.47 1.73
C LEU A 11 -13.89 -5.86 1.11
N GLY A 12 -14.96 -6.66 1.24
CA GLY A 12 -15.09 -7.95 0.56
C GLY A 12 -14.97 -7.80 -0.95
N ARG A 13 -15.73 -6.87 -1.56
CA ARG A 13 -15.61 -6.58 -3.00
C ARG A 13 -14.24 -6.06 -3.43
N MET A 14 -13.46 -5.47 -2.53
CA MET A 14 -12.08 -5.08 -2.80
C MET A 14 -11.18 -6.32 -2.76
N HIS A 15 -11.32 -7.16 -1.73
CA HIS A 15 -10.61 -8.43 -1.61
C HIS A 15 -10.83 -9.29 -2.86
N ASP A 16 -12.08 -9.53 -3.28
CA ASP A 16 -12.39 -10.39 -4.43
C ASP A 16 -11.73 -9.90 -5.73
N ARG A 17 -11.77 -8.59 -5.97
CA ARG A 17 -11.10 -7.99 -7.14
C ARG A 17 -9.59 -8.19 -7.10
N MET A 18 -8.99 -8.00 -5.93
CA MET A 18 -7.56 -8.13 -5.72
C MET A 18 -7.11 -9.59 -5.85
N SER A 19 -7.84 -10.52 -5.24
CA SER A 19 -7.61 -11.97 -5.34
C SER A 19 -7.72 -12.44 -6.79
N GLY A 20 -8.65 -11.89 -7.56
CA GLY A 20 -8.78 -12.21 -8.99
C GLY A 20 -7.51 -11.93 -9.80
N TYR A 21 -6.69 -10.92 -9.47
CA TYR A 21 -5.41 -10.71 -10.17
C TYR A 21 -4.40 -11.82 -9.90
N VAL A 22 -4.41 -12.36 -8.67
CA VAL A 22 -3.53 -13.48 -8.28
C VAL A 22 -4.02 -14.78 -8.89
N GLU A 23 -5.33 -15.03 -8.84
CA GLU A 23 -5.96 -16.23 -9.41
C GLU A 23 -5.77 -16.34 -10.93
N ARG A 24 -5.76 -15.20 -11.64
CA ARG A 24 -5.46 -15.15 -13.09
C ARG A 24 -3.97 -15.21 -13.42
N GLY A 25 -3.09 -15.26 -12.41
CA GLY A 25 -1.63 -15.32 -12.57
C GLY A 25 -1.01 -14.01 -13.07
N GLU A 26 -1.74 -12.90 -13.03
CA GLU A 26 -1.21 -11.58 -13.43
C GLU A 26 -0.23 -11.03 -12.41
N LEU A 27 -0.42 -11.38 -11.13
CA LEU A 27 0.47 -11.05 -10.02
C LEU A 27 0.73 -12.31 -9.18
N PRO A 28 1.95 -12.55 -8.69
CA PRO A 28 2.21 -13.65 -7.76
C PRO A 28 1.55 -13.46 -6.41
N GLY A 29 1.37 -12.21 -6.00
CA GLY A 29 0.74 -11.80 -4.76
C GLY A 29 0.75 -10.28 -4.63
N LEU A 30 0.03 -9.77 -3.64
CA LEU A 30 -0.08 -8.33 -3.37
C LEU A 30 -0.41 -8.04 -1.91
N VAL A 31 -0.16 -6.80 -1.49
CA VAL A 31 -0.63 -6.23 -0.23
C VAL A 31 -1.41 -4.97 -0.52
N SER A 32 -2.59 -4.84 0.07
CA SER A 32 -3.40 -3.61 0.02
C SER A 32 -3.69 -3.12 1.45
N LEU A 33 -3.63 -1.81 1.64
CA LEU A 33 -3.87 -1.14 2.92
C LEU A 33 -4.80 0.04 2.71
N VAL A 34 -5.87 0.10 3.50
CA VAL A 34 -6.79 1.24 3.55
C VAL A 34 -6.78 1.80 4.96
N TYR A 35 -6.55 3.11 5.06
CA TYR A 35 -6.61 3.84 6.32
C TYR A 35 -7.78 4.82 6.31
N ARG A 36 -8.58 4.80 7.37
CA ARG A 36 -9.67 5.76 7.57
C ARG A 36 -9.90 6.03 9.05
N LYS A 37 -9.80 7.29 9.47
CA LYS A 37 -10.17 7.75 10.83
C LYS A 37 -9.56 6.89 11.96
N GLY A 38 -8.27 6.55 11.85
CA GLY A 38 -7.57 5.75 12.86
C GLY A 38 -7.72 4.23 12.70
N GLU A 39 -8.55 3.76 11.77
CA GLU A 39 -8.71 2.34 11.46
C GLU A 39 -7.85 1.96 10.24
N VAL A 40 -7.16 0.83 10.35
CA VAL A 40 -6.35 0.26 9.27
C VAL A 40 -6.94 -1.09 8.89
N HIS A 41 -7.27 -1.27 7.62
CA HIS A 41 -7.58 -2.56 7.04
C HIS A 41 -6.45 -2.99 6.11
N VAL A 42 -5.92 -4.20 6.31
CA VAL A 42 -4.85 -4.76 5.48
C VAL A 42 -5.30 -6.10 4.92
N ASN A 43 -4.99 -6.32 3.65
CA ASN A 43 -5.20 -7.58 2.97
C ASN A 43 -3.91 -7.98 2.25
N ALA A 44 -3.38 -9.17 2.55
CA ALA A 44 -2.20 -9.74 1.92
C ALA A 44 -2.60 -11.06 1.26
N ILE A 45 -2.34 -11.19 -0.04
CA ILE A 45 -2.79 -12.32 -0.87
C ILE A 45 -1.60 -12.86 -1.66
N GLY A 46 -1.56 -14.18 -1.87
CA GLY A 46 -0.60 -14.84 -2.75
C GLY A 46 0.79 -15.00 -2.14
N THR A 47 1.78 -15.13 -3.01
CA THR A 47 3.18 -15.39 -2.67
C THR A 47 4.11 -14.31 -3.23
N GLN A 48 5.34 -14.27 -2.75
CA GLN A 48 6.32 -13.27 -3.17
C GLN A 48 6.89 -13.50 -4.59
N SER A 49 6.69 -14.69 -5.18
CA SER A 49 7.15 -15.01 -6.54
C SER A 49 6.12 -15.85 -7.31
N LEU A 50 6.25 -15.86 -8.65
CA LEU A 50 5.37 -16.62 -9.56
C LEU A 50 5.58 -18.13 -9.44
N GLU A 51 6.78 -18.56 -9.07
CA GLU A 51 7.11 -19.97 -8.82
C GLU A 51 6.64 -20.44 -7.42
N GLY A 52 5.94 -19.57 -6.68
CA GLY A 52 5.54 -19.78 -5.30
C GLY A 52 6.58 -19.22 -4.32
N GLY A 53 6.68 -19.82 -3.13
CA GLY A 53 7.60 -19.38 -2.08
C GLY A 53 6.88 -18.72 -0.91
N GLU A 54 7.55 -17.78 -0.23
CA GLU A 54 7.01 -17.18 0.99
C GLU A 54 5.65 -16.52 0.74
N PRO A 55 4.67 -16.73 1.64
CA PRO A 55 3.41 -16.01 1.59
C PRO A 55 3.63 -14.50 1.66
N MET A 56 2.74 -13.76 1.01
CA MET A 56 2.71 -12.32 1.14
C MET A 56 2.34 -11.93 2.57
N ARG A 57 3.08 -10.99 3.17
CA ARG A 57 2.81 -10.46 4.51
C ARG A 57 2.65 -8.95 4.47
N ARG A 58 2.00 -8.39 5.49
CA ARG A 58 1.85 -6.93 5.63
C ARG A 58 3.18 -6.17 5.57
N ASP A 59 4.25 -6.79 6.05
CA ASP A 59 5.60 -6.25 6.15
C ASP A 59 6.53 -6.73 5.03
N THR A 60 6.02 -7.42 4.00
CA THR A 60 6.81 -7.75 2.80
C THR A 60 7.34 -6.47 2.15
N ILE A 61 8.62 -6.45 1.80
CA ILE A 61 9.28 -5.30 1.19
C ILE A 61 9.03 -5.28 -0.32
N PHE A 62 8.56 -4.14 -0.82
CA PHE A 62 8.33 -3.91 -2.25
C PHE A 62 9.25 -2.82 -2.80
N ARG A 63 9.71 -2.98 -4.05
CA ARG A 63 10.41 -1.93 -4.76
C ARG A 63 9.39 -0.94 -5.36
N ILE A 64 9.32 0.26 -4.81
CA ILE A 64 8.28 1.26 -5.16
C ILE A 64 8.69 2.22 -6.31
N ALA A 65 9.92 2.10 -6.81
CA ALA A 65 10.45 2.84 -7.97
C ALA A 65 10.07 4.34 -7.99
N SER A 66 9.27 4.78 -8.97
CA SER A 66 8.94 6.21 -9.14
C SER A 66 8.14 6.82 -7.97
N MET A 67 7.58 6.00 -7.08
CA MET A 67 6.95 6.48 -5.84
C MET A 67 7.96 7.05 -4.83
N THR A 68 9.27 6.88 -5.06
CA THR A 68 10.30 7.59 -4.28
C THR A 68 10.26 9.11 -4.50
N LYS A 69 9.82 9.59 -5.67
CA LYS A 69 9.77 11.02 -6.00
C LYS A 69 8.96 11.86 -5.01
N PRO A 70 7.70 11.55 -4.68
CA PRO A 70 6.95 12.31 -3.69
C PRO A 70 7.62 12.29 -2.30
N ILE A 71 8.30 11.20 -1.91
CA ILE A 71 9.02 11.12 -0.63
C ILE A 71 10.17 12.13 -0.61
N VAL A 72 10.98 12.17 -1.67
CA VAL A 72 12.10 13.13 -1.79
C VAL A 72 11.58 14.56 -1.87
N ALA A 73 10.48 14.81 -2.60
CA ALA A 73 9.88 16.13 -2.69
C ALA A 73 9.46 16.65 -1.30
N VAL A 74 8.81 15.83 -0.48
CA VAL A 74 8.44 16.20 0.90
C VAL A 74 9.69 16.48 1.74
N ALA A 75 10.72 15.62 1.66
CA ALA A 75 11.98 15.85 2.39
C ALA A 75 12.65 17.17 1.99
N ALA A 76 12.65 17.51 0.70
CA ALA A 76 13.16 18.79 0.21
C ALA A 76 12.34 19.98 0.72
N MET A 77 11.00 19.87 0.75
CA MET A 77 10.13 20.93 1.27
C MET A 77 10.33 21.18 2.77
N ILE A 78 10.58 20.14 3.57
CA ILE A 78 10.94 20.31 5.00
C ILE A 78 12.20 21.18 5.13
N LEU A 79 13.23 20.94 4.30
CA LEU A 79 14.45 21.74 4.32
C LEU A 79 14.23 23.21 3.91
N VAL A 80 13.29 23.45 3.00
CA VAL A 80 12.87 24.81 2.61
C VAL A 80 12.17 25.51 3.75
N GLU A 81 11.22 24.84 4.40
CA GLU A 81 10.47 25.38 5.54
C GLU A 81 11.37 25.70 6.73
N GLU A 82 12.39 24.88 6.99
CA GLU A 82 13.38 25.11 8.05
C GLU A 82 14.41 26.22 7.72
N CYS A 83 14.30 26.89 6.57
CA CYS A 83 15.29 27.84 6.03
C CYS A 83 16.69 27.23 5.83
N ARG A 84 16.79 25.91 5.68
CA ARG A 84 18.06 25.17 5.53
C ARG A 84 18.42 24.85 4.07
N GLY A 85 17.51 25.10 3.13
CA GLY A 85 17.79 25.05 1.69
C GLY A 85 16.83 25.93 0.90
N ARG A 86 17.33 26.79 0.01
CA ARG A 86 16.48 27.49 -0.97
C ARG A 86 16.39 26.62 -2.22
N LEU A 87 15.17 26.31 -2.67
CA LEU A 87 14.93 25.75 -3.99
C LEU A 87 15.02 26.91 -5.00
N GLY A 88 16.23 27.14 -5.51
CA GLY A 88 16.55 28.07 -6.60
C GLY A 88 17.22 27.31 -7.73
#